data_AF-A0A3N0Z2N5-F1
#
_entry.id   AF-A0A3N0Z2N5-F1
#
_cell.length_a   1.000
_cell.length_b   1.000
_cell.length_c   1.000
_cell.angle_alpha   90.00
_cell.angle_beta   90.00
_cell.angle_gamma   90.00
#
_symmetry.space_group_name_H-M   'P 1'
#
loop_
_entity.id
_entity.type
_entity.pdbx_description
1 polymer ?
#
loop_
_entity_poly.entity_id
_entity_poly.type
_entity_poly.pdbx_seq_one_letter_code
_entity_poly.pdbx_strand_id
1 'polypeptide(L)'
;MASAPLEDKISIFNNVLTANLDIFAPIKTRNVSFVQSSPWYNDDLRSQKAACRKLERKWRCSGLNAFHQAWKSCLAHYRVAIETARSTYFANIIENNQNNPRQLFHTINSHFD
;
A
#
# COMPACT_ATOMS: atom_id res chain seq x y z
N MET A 1 -56.93 4.83 -0.83
CA MET A 1 -56.37 3.99 -1.91
C MET A 1 -56.08 4.89 -3.11
N ALA A 2 -54.83 5.29 -3.32
CA ALA A 2 -54.24 5.77 -4.59
C ALA A 2 -52.83 6.32 -4.32
N SER A 3 -51.80 5.45 -4.26
CA SER A 3 -50.39 5.86 -4.13
C SER A 3 -49.53 5.44 -5.32
N ALA A 4 -50.12 5.15 -6.48
CA ALA A 4 -49.42 4.52 -7.61
C ALA A 4 -48.81 5.43 -8.71
N PRO A 5 -49.22 6.70 -8.98
CA PRO A 5 -48.75 7.37 -10.20
C PRO A 5 -47.32 7.93 -10.16
N LEU A 6 -46.81 8.26 -8.97
CA LEU A 6 -45.45 8.81 -8.80
C LEU A 6 -44.43 7.69 -8.66
N GLU A 7 -44.79 6.64 -7.94
CA GLU A 7 -43.93 5.47 -7.73
C GLU A 7 -43.60 4.79 -9.06
N ASP A 8 -44.59 4.67 -9.95
CA ASP A 8 -44.41 4.10 -11.28
C ASP A 8 -43.40 4.92 -12.12
N LYS A 9 -43.45 6.26 -12.04
CA LYS A 9 -42.51 7.14 -12.76
C LYS A 9 -41.09 7.04 -12.21
N ILE A 10 -40.96 6.98 -10.90
CA ILE A 10 -39.66 6.80 -10.23
C ILE A 10 -39.07 5.44 -10.62
N SER A 11 -39.90 4.39 -10.64
CA SER A 11 -39.48 3.05 -11.07
C SER A 11 -38.99 3.05 -12.52
N ILE A 12 -39.75 3.63 -13.45
CA ILE A 12 -39.34 3.73 -14.86
C ILE A 12 -38.01 4.49 -15.01
N PHE A 13 -37.88 5.63 -14.33
CA PHE A 13 -36.66 6.42 -14.37
C PHE A 13 -35.44 5.61 -13.89
N ASN A 14 -35.56 4.96 -12.73
CA ASN A 14 -34.47 4.15 -12.17
C ASN A 14 -34.12 2.98 -13.08
N ASN A 15 -35.11 2.28 -13.63
CA ASN A 15 -34.89 1.14 -14.52
C ASN A 15 -34.16 1.56 -15.81
N VAL A 16 -34.55 2.69 -16.41
CA VAL A 16 -33.88 3.22 -17.61
C VAL A 16 -32.45 3.62 -17.28
N LEU A 17 -32.22 4.28 -16.14
CA LEU A 17 -30.87 4.66 -15.72
C LEU A 17 -29.98 3.45 -15.52
N THR A 18 -30.45 2.44 -14.78
CA THR A 18 -29.71 1.20 -14.52
C THR A 18 -29.42 0.44 -15.81
N ALA A 19 -30.40 0.30 -16.70
CA ALA A 19 -30.20 -0.37 -17.99
C ALA A 19 -29.13 0.33 -18.84
N ASN A 20 -29.11 1.68 -18.85
CA ASN A 20 -28.07 2.43 -19.55
C ASN A 20 -26.70 2.24 -18.88
N LEU A 21 -26.63 2.25 -17.55
CA LEU A 21 -25.38 1.98 -16.83
C LEU A 21 -24.85 0.57 -17.13
N ASP A 22 -25.70 -0.44 -17.21
CA ASP A 22 -25.28 -1.80 -17.55
C ASP A 22 -24.76 -1.91 -18.99
N ILE A 23 -25.30 -1.13 -19.93
CA ILE A 23 -24.83 -1.09 -21.32
C ILE A 23 -23.48 -0.36 -21.45
N PHE A 24 -23.38 0.84 -20.87
CA PHE A 24 -22.23 1.73 -21.10
C PHE A 24 -21.11 1.58 -20.07
N ALA A 25 -21.47 1.19 -18.84
CA ALA A 25 -20.56 1.07 -17.70
C ALA A 25 -20.84 -0.21 -16.89
N PRO A 26 -20.81 -1.40 -17.51
CA PRO A 26 -21.09 -2.64 -16.81
C PRO A 26 -20.13 -2.81 -15.63
N ILE A 27 -20.66 -3.29 -14.50
CA ILE A 27 -19.86 -3.58 -13.32
C ILE A 27 -18.90 -4.71 -13.68
N LYS A 28 -17.59 -4.40 -13.69
CA LYS A 28 -16.53 -5.38 -13.94
C LYS A 28 -15.81 -5.67 -12.64
N THR A 29 -15.96 -6.89 -12.13
CA THR A 29 -15.10 -7.38 -11.05
C THR A 29 -13.71 -7.68 -11.61
N ARG A 30 -12.68 -7.11 -11.01
CA ARG A 30 -11.29 -7.42 -11.31
C ARG A 30 -10.66 -8.10 -10.11
N ASN A 31 -9.89 -9.15 -10.36
CA ASN A 31 -9.06 -9.70 -9.30
C ASN A 31 -7.93 -8.70 -9.03
N VAL A 32 -7.89 -8.17 -7.81
CA VAL A 32 -6.81 -7.30 -7.35
C VAL A 32 -5.95 -8.11 -6.39
N SER A 33 -4.68 -8.32 -6.77
CA SER A 33 -3.71 -8.87 -5.83
C SER A 33 -3.13 -7.73 -5.01
N PHE A 34 -3.41 -7.76 -3.71
CA PHE A 34 -2.64 -6.95 -2.77
C PHE A 34 -1.31 -7.67 -2.55
N VAL A 35 -0.23 -7.15 -3.12
CA VAL A 35 1.12 -7.58 -2.73
C VAL A 35 1.25 -7.25 -1.25
N GLN A 36 1.28 -8.28 -0.40
CA GLN A 36 1.55 -8.07 1.01
C GLN A 36 2.94 -7.44 1.13
N SER A 37 2.98 -6.25 1.74
CA SER A 37 4.27 -5.64 2.07
C SER A 37 5.02 -6.60 2.97
N SER A 38 6.35 -6.66 2.84
CA SER A 38 7.17 -7.49 3.71
C SER A 38 6.81 -7.20 5.18
N PRO A 39 6.75 -8.21 6.07
CA PRO A 39 6.25 -8.02 7.44
C PRO A 39 7.04 -6.99 8.26
N TRP A 40 8.31 -6.78 7.93
CA TRP A 40 9.17 -5.76 8.55
C TRP A 40 8.97 -4.34 8.01
N TYR A 41 8.16 -4.16 6.96
CA TYR A 41 7.88 -2.86 6.36
C TYR A 41 6.69 -2.18 7.03
N ASN A 42 6.98 -1.34 8.03
CA ASN A 42 5.98 -0.67 8.87
C ASN A 42 5.54 0.71 8.33
N ASP A 43 4.57 1.32 9.01
CA ASP A 43 4.04 2.65 8.66
C ASP A 43 5.06 3.77 8.84
N ASP A 44 5.98 3.64 9.79
CA ASP A 44 7.04 4.63 10.00
C ASP A 44 7.97 4.70 8.78
N LEU A 45 8.41 3.56 8.26
CA LEU A 45 9.19 3.49 7.01
C LEU A 45 8.41 4.09 5.84
N ARG A 46 7.10 3.83 5.75
CA ARG A 46 6.25 4.41 4.71
C ARG A 46 6.20 5.94 4.82
N SER A 47 6.09 6.47 6.04
CA SER A 47 6.10 7.92 6.29
C SER A 47 7.44 8.56 5.93
N GLN A 48 8.56 7.94 6.30
CA GLN A 48 9.91 8.39 5.97
C GLN A 48 10.15 8.38 4.46
N LYS A 49 9.75 7.30 3.78
CA LYS A 49 9.82 7.22 2.31
C LYS A 49 9.03 8.34 1.66
N ALA A 50 7.82 8.61 2.14
CA ALA A 50 6.98 9.69 1.63
C ALA A 50 7.64 11.07 1.84
N ALA A 51 8.26 11.31 3.00
CA ALA A 51 9.01 12.53 3.28
C ALA A 51 10.21 12.69 2.32
N CYS A 52 11.01 11.64 2.10
CA CYS A 52 12.12 11.70 1.15
C CYS A 52 11.63 11.97 -0.29
N ARG A 53 10.51 11.36 -0.72
CA ARG A 53 9.89 11.64 -2.03
C ARG A 53 9.37 13.08 -2.16
N LYS A 54 8.93 13.71 -1.07
CA LYS A 54 8.55 15.14 -1.08
C LYS A 54 9.78 16.02 -1.33
N LEU A 55 10.91 15.73 -0.67
CA LEU A 55 12.18 16.46 -0.88
C LEU A 55 12.71 16.27 -2.30
N GLU A 56 12.69 15.03 -2.81
CA GLU A 56 13.09 14.73 -4.19
C GLU A 56 12.27 15.55 -5.20
N ARG A 57 10.95 15.59 -5.05
CA ARG A 57 10.07 16.37 -5.91
C ARG A 57 10.38 17.86 -5.82
N LYS A 58 10.56 18.41 -4.62
CA LYS A 58 10.96 19.83 -4.44
C LYS A 58 12.28 20.14 -5.13
N TRP A 59 13.28 19.25 -5.01
CA TRP A 59 14.55 19.40 -5.69
C TRP A 59 14.38 19.38 -7.22
N ARG A 60 13.65 18.40 -7.77
CA ARG A 60 13.42 18.32 -9.23
C ARG A 60 12.69 19.55 -9.80
N CYS A 61 11.78 20.14 -9.04
CA CYS A 61 11.07 21.34 -9.47
C CYS A 61 11.90 22.62 -9.34
N SER A 62 12.71 22.75 -8.29
CA SER A 62 13.42 24.01 -7.97
C SER A 62 14.88 24.05 -8.41
N GLY A 63 15.53 22.91 -8.60
CA GLY A 63 16.97 22.81 -8.87
C GLY A 63 17.89 23.20 -7.71
N LEU A 64 17.35 23.58 -6.55
CA LEU A 64 18.14 24.09 -5.43
C LEU A 64 18.96 22.99 -4.74
N ASN A 65 20.25 23.26 -4.52
CA ASN A 65 21.18 22.31 -3.89
C ASN A 65 20.80 22.01 -2.43
N ALA A 66 20.21 22.95 -1.70
CA ALA A 66 19.72 22.71 -0.34
C ALA A 66 18.70 21.56 -0.28
N PHE A 67 17.75 21.49 -1.23
CA PHE A 67 16.81 20.37 -1.30
C PHE A 67 17.47 19.07 -1.75
N HIS A 68 18.49 19.14 -2.61
CA HIS A 68 19.26 17.97 -3.02
C HIS A 68 20.02 17.35 -1.84
N GLN A 69 20.70 18.18 -1.04
CA GLN A 69 21.39 17.74 0.18
C GLN A 69 20.39 17.15 1.19
N ALA A 70 19.28 17.84 1.45
CA ALA A 70 18.23 17.35 2.33
C ALA A 70 17.66 16.00 1.87
N TRP A 71 17.42 15.84 0.56
CA TRP A 71 16.97 14.57 -0.01
C TRP A 71 18.00 13.45 0.17
N LYS A 72 19.28 13.70 -0.08
CA LYS A 72 20.35 12.73 0.15
C LYS A 72 20.44 12.29 1.61
N SER A 73 20.39 13.24 2.54
CA SER A 73 20.39 12.92 3.97
C SER A 73 19.16 12.11 4.36
N CYS A 74 17.97 12.49 3.89
CA CYS A 74 16.74 11.73 4.11
C CYS A 74 16.87 10.28 3.60
N LEU A 75 17.44 10.10 2.39
CA LEU A 75 17.64 8.79 1.80
C LEU A 75 18.62 7.93 2.62
N ALA A 76 19.69 8.53 3.15
CA ALA A 76 20.64 7.84 4.02
C ALA A 76 19.95 7.35 5.31
N HIS A 77 19.21 8.23 5.99
CA HIS A 77 18.45 7.85 7.19
C HIS A 77 17.42 6.74 6.90
N TYR A 78 16.68 6.86 5.79
CA TYR A 78 15.69 5.87 5.39
C TYR A 78 16.31 4.50 5.11
N ARG A 79 17.51 4.44 4.51
CA ARG A 79 18.23 3.18 4.28
C ARG A 79 18.62 2.50 5.60
N VAL A 80 19.13 3.26 6.56
CA VAL A 80 19.45 2.74 7.89
C VAL A 80 18.19 2.22 8.57
N ALA A 81 17.09 2.98 8.53
CA ALA A 81 15.83 2.56 9.14
C ALA A 81 15.27 1.27 8.53
N ILE A 82 15.36 1.08 7.20
CA ILE A 82 14.98 -0.18 6.55
C ILE A 82 15.83 -1.32 7.08
N GLU A 83 17.15 -1.16 7.11
CA GLU A 83 18.05 -2.24 7.54
C GLU A 83 17.77 -2.60 8.99
N THR A 84 17.65 -1.60 9.88
CA THR A 84 17.29 -1.83 11.28
C THR A 84 15.95 -2.56 11.43
N ALA A 85 14.90 -2.15 10.72
CA ALA A 85 13.60 -2.81 10.77
C ALA A 85 13.68 -4.27 10.27
N ARG A 86 14.45 -4.52 9.22
CA ARG A 86 14.65 -5.87 8.69
C ARG A 86 15.45 -6.73 9.67
N SER A 87 16.57 -6.24 10.20
CA SER A 87 17.40 -6.98 11.14
C SER A 87 16.65 -7.29 12.44
N THR A 88 15.93 -6.31 12.99
CA THR A 88 15.14 -6.50 14.22
C THR A 88 14.03 -7.53 14.04
N TYR A 89 13.34 -7.52 12.90
CA TYR A 89 12.32 -8.51 12.60
C TYR A 89 12.88 -9.95 12.60
N PHE A 90 13.97 -10.18 11.87
CA PHE A 90 14.58 -11.52 11.83
C PHE A 90 15.22 -11.91 13.15
N ALA A 91 15.84 -10.97 13.87
CA ALA A 91 16.35 -11.22 15.22
C ALA A 91 15.23 -11.69 16.16
N ASN A 92 14.07 -11.02 16.14
CA ASN A 92 12.90 -11.41 16.93
C ASN A 92 12.39 -12.80 16.54
N ILE A 93 12.37 -13.16 15.24
CA ILE A 93 11.97 -14.51 14.82
C ILE A 93 12.94 -15.55 15.38
N ILE A 94 14.25 -15.29 15.28
CA ILE A 94 15.27 -16.20 15.78
C ILE A 94 15.09 -16.38 17.29
N GLU A 95 14.96 -15.28 18.03
CA GLU A 95 14.80 -15.28 19.49
C GLU A 95 13.55 -16.02 19.96
N ASN A 96 12.41 -15.81 19.30
CA ASN A 96 11.17 -16.48 19.67
C ASN A 96 11.15 -17.98 19.31
N ASN A 97 11.98 -18.43 18.36
CA ASN A 97 11.96 -19.80 17.83
C ASN A 97 13.30 -20.54 18.01
N GLN A 98 14.15 -20.12 18.95
CA GLN A 98 15.50 -20.68 19.16
C GLN A 98 15.49 -22.21 19.33
N ASN A 99 14.47 -22.74 19.99
CA ASN A 99 14.33 -24.18 20.26
C ASN A 99 13.53 -24.95 19.18
N ASN A 100 13.14 -24.28 18.08
CA ASN A 100 12.36 -24.87 17.00
C ASN A 100 13.06 -24.71 15.64
N PRO A 101 14.05 -25.57 15.33
CA PRO A 101 14.81 -25.45 14.09
C PRO A 101 13.93 -25.57 12.84
N ARG A 102 12.84 -26.35 12.91
CA ARG A 102 11.89 -26.49 11.78
C ARG A 102 11.30 -25.14 11.37
N GLN A 103 10.92 -24.30 12.33
CA GLN A 103 10.39 -22.96 12.05
C GLN A 103 11.47 -22.00 11.53
N LEU A 104 12.70 -22.09 12.03
CA LEU A 104 13.82 -21.27 11.53
C LEU A 104 14.13 -21.59 10.06
N PHE A 105 14.31 -22.87 9.71
CA PHE A 105 14.57 -23.28 8.33
C PHE A 105 13.40 -22.97 7.40
N HIS A 106 12.15 -23.13 7.86
CA HIS A 106 10.98 -22.74 7.07
C HIS A 106 10.99 -21.24 6.73
N THR A 107 11.31 -20.38 7.71
CA THR A 107 11.38 -18.93 7.51
C THR A 107 12.49 -18.54 6.52
N ILE A 108 13.61 -19.27 6.53
CA ILE A 108 14.70 -19.03 5.58
C ILE A 108 14.26 -19.40 4.16
N ASN A 109 13.73 -20.61 3.98
CA ASN A 109 13.31 -21.11 2.67
C ASN A 109 12.15 -20.32 2.05
N SER A 110 11.32 -19.63 2.85
CA SER A 110 10.22 -18.80 2.34
C SER A 110 10.66 -17.40 1.89
N HIS A 111 11.84 -16.93 2.32
CA HIS A 111 12.26 -15.53 2.14
C HIS A 111 13.60 -15.35 1.42
N PHE A 112 14.44 -16.38 1.35
CA PHE A 112 15.80 -16.29 0.82
C PHE A 112 16.10 -17.26 -0.35
N ASP A 113 15.21 -18.20 -0.65
CA ASP A 113 15.25 -19.07 -1.85
C ASP A 113 14.40 -18.46 -3.00
#